data_AF-A0ABD0N8E5-F1
#
_entry.id   AF-A0ABD0N8E5-F1
#
_cell.length_a   1.000
_cell.length_b   1.000
_cell.length_c   1.000
_cell.angle_alpha   90.00
_cell.angle_beta   90.00
_cell.angle_gamma   90.00
#
_symmetry.space_group_name_H-M   'P 1'
#
loop_
_entity.id
_entity.type
_entity.pdbx_description
1 polymer ?
#
loop_
_entity_poly.entity_id
_entity_poly.type
_entity_poly.pdbx_seq_one_letter_code
_entity_poly.pdbx_strand_id
1 'polypeptide(L)'
;MFRPACRWSIHEALYKPGDPVTLYVNKVGPYHNPQETYHYYTLPVCRPKEVHHKALSLGEVLDGDRMAESLYSIHFKENAERQTLCKLTLSEKE
;
A
#
# COMPACT_ATOMS: atom_id res chain seq x y z
N MET A 1 -9.92 45.36 -5.62
CA MET A 1 -9.26 44.75 -6.79
C MET A 1 -8.39 43.59 -6.30
N PHE A 2 -9.03 42.49 -5.89
CA PHE A 2 -8.33 41.28 -5.47
C PHE A 2 -8.00 40.47 -6.71
N ARG A 3 -6.72 40.31 -7.02
CA ARG A 3 -6.27 39.46 -8.13
C ARG A 3 -6.17 38.02 -7.59
N PRO A 4 -6.99 37.07 -8.05
CA PRO A 4 -6.74 35.67 -7.80
C PRO A 4 -5.70 35.23 -8.83
N ALA A 5 -4.53 34.81 -8.38
CA ALA A 5 -3.54 34.21 -9.26
C ALA A 5 -2.84 33.07 -8.53
N CYS A 6 -3.54 31.94 -8.42
CA CYS A 6 -2.88 30.65 -8.35
C CYS A 6 -3.51 29.77 -9.42
N ARG A 7 -2.96 29.87 -10.63
CA ARG A 7 -3.09 28.83 -11.64
C ARG A 7 -1.78 28.06 -11.64
N TRP A 8 -1.78 26.93 -10.97
CA TRP A 8 -0.82 25.85 -11.17
C TRP A 8 -1.66 24.60 -11.42
N SER A 9 -1.78 24.21 -12.68
CA SER A 9 -2.40 22.95 -13.07
C SER A 9 -1.30 21.89 -13.05
N ILE A 10 -1.18 21.20 -11.93
CA ILE A 10 -0.57 19.88 -11.82
C ILE A 10 -1.62 19.06 -11.07
N HIS A 11 -2.05 17.93 -11.63
CA HIS A 11 -3.13 17.11 -11.08
C HIS A 11 -2.78 16.61 -9.67
N GLU A 12 -3.08 17.40 -8.65
CA GLU A 12 -3.17 16.96 -7.27
C GLU A 12 -4.65 16.99 -6.91
N ALA A 13 -5.30 15.83 -7.01
CA ALA A 13 -6.61 15.65 -6.40
C ALA A 13 -6.39 15.82 -4.88
N LEU A 14 -6.81 16.97 -4.34
CA LEU A 14 -6.80 17.20 -2.91
C LEU A 14 -7.82 16.27 -2.26
N TYR A 15 -7.35 15.38 -1.39
CA TYR A 15 -8.22 14.52 -0.60
C TYR A 15 -9.13 15.36 0.30
N LYS A 16 -10.42 15.07 0.26
CA LYS A 16 -11.42 15.58 1.19
C LYS A 16 -11.44 14.69 2.45
N PRO A 17 -11.81 15.24 3.62
CA PRO A 17 -12.06 14.42 4.79
C PRO A 17 -13.03 13.27 4.45
N GLY A 18 -12.66 12.04 4.80
CA GLY A 18 -13.41 10.83 4.50
C GLY A 18 -13.13 10.18 3.13
N ASP A 19 -12.30 10.78 2.28
CA ASP A 19 -11.93 10.15 1.01
C ASP A 19 -11.12 8.86 1.26
N PRO A 20 -11.38 7.77 0.51
CA PRO A 20 -10.64 6.53 0.65
C PRO A 20 -9.20 6.71 0.17
N VAL A 21 -8.24 6.14 0.91
CA VAL A 21 -6.82 6.17 0.58
C VAL A 21 -6.34 4.75 0.28
N THR A 22 -5.91 4.52 -0.97
CA THR A 22 -5.36 3.22 -1.38
C THR A 22 -3.99 3.02 -0.76
N LEU A 23 -3.85 1.97 0.04
CA LEU A 23 -2.59 1.55 0.61
C LEU A 23 -1.96 0.45 -0.22
N TYR A 24 -0.64 0.54 -0.40
CA TYR A 24 0.15 -0.46 -1.10
C TYR A 24 1.11 -1.15 -0.13
N VAL A 25 1.21 -2.48 -0.24
CA VAL A 25 2.22 -3.30 0.43
C VAL A 25 3.36 -3.57 -0.54
N ASN A 26 4.61 -3.64 -0.05
CA ASN A 26 5.79 -3.87 -0.88
C ASN A 26 6.46 -5.22 -0.53
N LYS A 27 7.76 -5.21 -0.29
CA LYS A 27 8.55 -6.37 0.13
C LYS A 27 8.72 -6.41 1.65
N VAL A 28 8.88 -7.61 2.17
CA VAL A 28 9.12 -7.92 3.58
C VAL A 28 10.41 -8.72 3.69
N GLY A 29 11.16 -8.49 4.75
CA GLY A 29 12.43 -9.17 4.98
C GLY A 29 12.71 -9.31 6.47
N PRO A 30 13.47 -10.34 6.88
CA PRO A 30 13.88 -10.51 8.26
C PRO A 30 14.86 -9.39 8.68
N TYR A 31 14.71 -8.91 9.91
CA TYR A 31 15.57 -7.85 10.46
C TYR A 31 17.07 -8.19 10.47
N HIS A 32 17.40 -9.48 10.63
CA HIS A 32 18.78 -9.96 10.72
C HIS A 32 19.43 -10.26 9.35
N ASN A 33 18.66 -10.23 8.25
CA ASN A 33 19.21 -10.44 6.91
C ASN A 33 18.56 -9.50 5.89
N PRO A 34 19.05 -8.25 5.79
CA PRO A 34 18.48 -7.25 4.88
C PRO A 34 18.57 -7.60 3.39
N GLN A 35 19.42 -8.56 3.00
CA GLN A 35 19.53 -9.02 1.61
C GLN A 35 18.36 -9.91 1.19
N GLU A 36 17.70 -10.53 2.16
CA GLU A 36 16.57 -11.42 1.93
C GLU A 36 15.28 -10.61 1.91
N THR A 37 14.61 -10.61 0.76
CA THR A 37 13.35 -9.89 0.57
C THR A 37 12.36 -10.78 -0.16
N TYR A 38 11.14 -10.78 0.36
CA TYR A 38 10.02 -11.53 -0.19
C TYR A 38 8.90 -10.57 -0.56
N HIS A 39 8.14 -10.92 -1.58
CA HIS A 39 6.91 -10.21 -1.89
C HIS A 39 5.90 -10.44 -0.74
N TYR A 40 5.21 -9.39 -0.32
CA TYR A 40 4.28 -9.47 0.82
C TYR A 40 3.28 -10.63 0.72
N TYR A 41 2.64 -10.80 -0.44
CA TYR A 41 1.62 -11.83 -0.66
C TYR A 41 2.16 -13.23 -0.99
N THR A 42 3.48 -13.42 -1.03
CA THR A 42 4.09 -14.76 -1.11
C THR A 42 4.12 -15.42 0.26
N LEU A 43 4.13 -14.64 1.34
CA LEU A 43 4.03 -15.17 2.70
C LEU A 43 2.61 -15.65 3.02
N PRO A 44 2.43 -16.55 4.01
CA PRO A 44 1.13 -17.00 4.48
C PRO A 44 0.42 -15.92 5.33
N VAL A 45 0.13 -14.79 4.71
CA VAL A 45 -0.57 -13.63 5.28
C VAL A 45 -1.97 -13.50 4.68
N CYS A 46 -2.80 -12.62 5.26
CA CYS A 46 -4.13 -12.32 4.70
C CYS A 46 -3.98 -11.81 3.27
N ARG A 47 -4.48 -12.57 2.29
CA ARG A 47 -4.33 -12.30 0.85
C ARG A 47 -5.71 -12.15 0.19
N PRO A 48 -5.93 -11.13 -0.67
CA PRO A 48 -7.15 -11.03 -1.46
C PRO A 48 -7.24 -12.18 -2.48
N LYS A 49 -8.45 -12.46 -2.99
CA LYS A 49 -8.65 -13.46 -4.05
C LYS A 49 -7.83 -13.14 -5.30
N GLU A 50 -7.80 -11.87 -5.67
CA GLU A 50 -7.02 -11.33 -6.78
C GLU A 50 -6.06 -10.28 -6.24
N VAL A 51 -4.78 -10.39 -6.58
CA VAL A 51 -3.74 -9.44 -6.17
C VAL A 51 -3.54 -8.45 -7.30
N HIS A 52 -3.92 -7.19 -7.06
CA HIS A 52 -3.70 -6.10 -8.00
C HIS A 52 -2.34 -5.46 -7.73
N HIS A 53 -1.44 -5.53 -8.72
CA HIS A 53 -0.13 -4.89 -8.65
C HIS A 53 -0.19 -3.44 -9.11
N LYS A 54 0.51 -2.57 -8.39
CA LYS A 54 0.65 -1.16 -8.79
C LYS A 54 1.54 -1.08 -10.03
N ALA A 55 1.16 -0.27 -11.01
CA ALA A 55 2.06 0.09 -12.09
C ALA A 55 3.21 0.94 -11.52
N LEU A 56 4.43 0.41 -11.61
CA LEU A 56 5.64 1.06 -11.11
C LEU A 56 6.42 1.70 -12.26
N SER A 57 7.12 2.78 -11.94
CA SER A 57 8.10 3.37 -12.84
C SER A 57 9.32 2.46 -13.00
N LEU A 58 10.11 2.67 -14.07
CA LEU A 58 11.32 1.89 -14.31
C LEU A 58 12.30 1.97 -13.12
N GLY A 59 12.44 3.14 -12.50
CA GLY A 59 13.32 3.33 -11.34
C GLY A 59 12.90 2.48 -10.14
N GLU A 60 11.62 2.53 -9.77
CA GLU A 60 11.06 1.71 -8.69
C GLU A 60 11.24 0.20 -8.97
N VAL A 61 11.05 -0.22 -10.22
CA VAL A 61 11.27 -1.63 -10.60
C VAL A 61 12.73 -2.05 -10.43
N LEU A 62 13.68 -1.17 -10.76
CA LEU A 62 15.13 -1.42 -10.63
C LEU A 62 15.58 -1.42 -9.16
N ASP A 63 14.98 -0.58 -8.32
CA ASP A 63 15.14 -0.61 -6.86
C ASP A 63 14.53 -1.87 -6.22
N GLY A 64 13.82 -2.67 -7.04
CA GLY A 64 13.26 -3.96 -6.66
C GLY A 64 11.94 -3.83 -5.93
N ASP A 65 11.18 -2.75 -6.17
CA ASP A 65 9.83 -2.61 -5.63
C ASP A 65 8.85 -3.52 -6.35
N ARG A 66 7.92 -4.05 -5.55
CA ARG A 66 6.91 -5.03 -5.95
C ARG A 66 5.60 -4.73 -5.26
N MET A 67 5.12 -3.50 -5.44
CA MET A 67 3.94 -2.99 -4.76
C MET A 67 2.64 -3.68 -5.22
N ALA A 68 1.76 -3.97 -4.27
CA ALA A 68 0.42 -4.50 -4.52
C ALA A 68 -0.60 -3.82 -3.59
N GLU A 69 -1.86 -3.74 -4.02
CA GLU A 69 -2.94 -3.17 -3.22
C GLU A 69 -3.14 -3.97 -1.94
N SER A 70 -3.23 -3.24 -0.82
CA SER A 70 -3.45 -3.84 0.50
C SER A 70 -4.93 -4.12 0.75
N LEU A 71 -5.21 -4.97 1.74
CA LEU A 71 -6.57 -5.22 2.23
C LEU A 71 -7.07 -4.16 3.24
N TYR A 72 -6.22 -3.22 3.65
CA TYR A 72 -6.57 -2.21 4.63
C TYR A 72 -7.42 -1.10 3.98
N SER A 73 -8.53 -0.77 4.64
CA SER A 73 -9.36 0.38 4.28
C SER A 73 -9.09 1.51 5.27
N ILE A 74 -8.47 2.59 4.77
CA ILE A 74 -8.23 3.81 5.52
C ILE A 74 -8.86 5.00 4.80
N HIS A 75 -9.30 5.98 5.57
CA HIS A 75 -9.94 7.19 5.06
C HIS A 75 -9.15 8.42 5.51
N PHE A 76 -9.08 9.42 4.65
CA PHE A 76 -8.31 10.63 4.91
C PHE A 76 -8.90 11.44 6.07
N LYS A 77 -8.06 11.86 7.03
CA LYS A 77 -8.45 12.59 8.25
C LYS A 77 -9.40 11.85 9.20
N GLU A 78 -9.50 10.53 9.07
CA GLU A 78 -10.24 9.69 9.99
C GLU A 78 -9.27 8.79 10.77
N ASN A 79 -9.51 8.64 12.07
CA ASN A 79 -8.71 7.72 12.88
C ASN A 79 -9.09 6.28 12.55
N ALA A 80 -8.12 5.50 12.07
CA ALA A 80 -8.26 4.07 11.89
C ALA A 80 -7.78 3.33 13.16
N GLU A 81 -8.69 2.65 13.84
CA GLU A 81 -8.33 1.75 14.93
C GLU A 81 -7.77 0.42 14.41
N ARG A 82 -7.19 -0.39 15.30
CA ARG A 82 -6.64 -1.70 14.94
C ARG A 82 -7.75 -2.65 14.49
N GLN A 83 -7.77 -3.00 13.21
CA GLN A 83 -8.71 -3.94 12.63
C GLN A 83 -8.05 -5.29 12.35
N THR A 84 -8.79 -6.38 12.59
CA THR A 84 -8.38 -7.73 12.17
C THR A 84 -8.84 -7.98 10.75
N LEU A 85 -7.90 -8.10 9.80
CA LEU A 85 -8.21 -8.37 8.39
C LEU A 85 -8.79 -9.77 8.19
N CYS A 86 -8.14 -10.79 8.75
CA CYS A 86 -8.56 -12.17 8.66
C CYS A 86 -7.99 -13.00 9.82
N LYS A 87 -8.55 -14.19 10.04
CA LYS A 87 -8.00 -15.20 10.94
C LYS A 87 -7.36 -16.29 10.10
N LEU A 88 -6.07 -16.52 10.28
CA LEU A 88 -5.32 -17.59 9.63
C LEU A 88 -4.86 -18.59 10.67
N THR A 89 -5.02 -19.86 10.35
CA THR A 89 -4.46 -20.97 11.12
C THR A 89 -3.27 -21.47 10.33
N LEU A 90 -2.06 -21.14 10.77
CA LEU A 90 -0.83 -21.64 10.15
C LEU A 90 -0.63 -23.10 10.55
N SER A 91 -0.42 -23.97 9.57
CA SER A 91 -0.06 -25.37 9.81
C SER A 91 1.45 -25.56 9.60
N GLU A 92 2.09 -26.54 10.24
CA GLU A 92 3.55 -26.80 10.10
C GLU A 92 4.03 -27.06 8.66
N LYS A 93 3.12 -27.21 7.70
CA LYS A 93 3.42 -27.39 6.28
C LYS A 93 3.43 -26.09 5.47
N GLU A 94 3.25 -24.94 6.12
CA GLU A 94 3.25 -23.61 5.50
C GLU A 94 4.16 -22.62 6.24
#